data_AF-Q88LY8-F1
#
_entry.id   AF-Q88LY8-F1
#
_cell.length_a   1.000
_cell.length_b   1.000
_cell.length_c   1.000
_cell.angle_alpha   90.00
_cell.angle_beta   90.00
_cell.angle_gamma   90.00
#
_symmetry.space_group_name_H-M   'P 1'
#
loop_
_entity.id
_entity.type
_entity.pdbx_description
1 polymer ?
#
loop_
_entity_poly.entity_id
_entity_poly.type
_entity_poly.pdbx_seq_one_letter_code
_entity_poly.pdbx_strand_id
1 'polypeptide(L)'
;MIIGPSHVVRWKRLRDFFEIDSEFHGVGGLPIWHESIKSCSRTNNPFIMVGDFRFGNTYHLTHNENDAFIVKKEFINPEIDKLMYDKSIESLEILQRDDIRLVFWCLLIREYKNINEDKYFKNSTYQHPIWNLPAIESRFRNSIKLSDILNYDLNFLFIDSSNHPSIFGYYFLKKIHEGLPSPQALTLALKAKKSFFKIFDYFKNDSFVVSGTTNTFRLIKDYLRRGILDITKVGGFHVREADEALFSSHKYHETLIYFAKEEDSKPNEASLTFFDKAPYQNKLLIIKKDGKTYFYKALKQEKPTLCFVMINHTEDEEIVGDIYNLIGLAQVLYLSMSLIKKDGTIKTNPYCKLRSTLS
;
A
#
# COMPACT_ATOMS: atom_id res chain seq x y z
N MET A 1 -3.59 -23.28 2.22
CA MET A 1 -3.42 -22.30 3.31
C MET A 1 -2.37 -21.27 2.91
N ILE A 2 -2.56 -19.99 3.22
CA ILE A 2 -1.61 -18.89 2.99
C ILE A 2 -0.95 -18.52 4.32
N ILE A 3 0.38 -18.57 4.39
CA ILE A 3 1.17 -18.41 5.62
C ILE A 3 2.19 -17.30 5.43
N GLY A 4 2.43 -16.45 6.43
CA GLY A 4 3.53 -15.47 6.35
C GLY A 4 3.49 -14.34 7.36
N PRO A 5 4.29 -13.27 7.13
CA PRO A 5 4.45 -12.16 8.06
C PRO A 5 3.22 -11.22 8.07
N SER A 6 3.40 -9.99 8.55
CA SER A 6 2.38 -8.91 8.56
C SER A 6 1.68 -8.69 7.21
N HIS A 7 2.32 -9.07 6.12
CA HIS A 7 1.79 -9.00 4.76
C HIS A 7 0.58 -9.94 4.59
N VAL A 8 0.64 -11.14 5.16
CA VAL A 8 -0.46 -12.12 5.16
C VAL A 8 -1.56 -11.71 6.13
N VAL A 9 -1.22 -11.07 7.25
CA VAL A 9 -2.20 -10.47 8.19
C VAL A 9 -3.07 -9.44 7.46
N ARG A 10 -2.44 -8.55 6.68
CA ARG A 10 -3.11 -7.54 5.87
C ARG A 10 -3.91 -8.17 4.74
N TRP A 11 -3.36 -9.17 4.06
CA TRP A 11 -4.06 -9.87 2.98
C TRP A 11 -5.34 -10.55 3.47
N LYS A 12 -5.32 -11.16 4.66
CA LYS A 12 -6.50 -11.77 5.29
C LYS A 12 -7.68 -10.79 5.42
N ARG A 13 -7.42 -9.50 5.64
CA ARG A 13 -8.47 -8.47 5.72
C ARG A 13 -9.10 -8.15 4.37
N LEU A 14 -8.42 -8.46 3.27
CA LEU A 14 -8.89 -8.28 1.90
C LEU A 14 -9.38 -9.60 1.30
N ARG A 15 -9.54 -10.65 2.10
CA ARG A 15 -9.94 -11.98 1.63
C ARG A 15 -11.27 -11.93 0.89
N ASP A 16 -12.26 -11.24 1.47
CA ASP A 16 -13.61 -11.20 0.93
C ASP A 16 -13.64 -10.28 -0.30
N PHE A 17 -12.94 -9.14 -0.25
CA PHE A 17 -12.69 -8.28 -1.41
C PHE A 17 -12.09 -9.02 -2.63
N PHE A 18 -11.09 -9.88 -2.39
CA PHE A 18 -10.44 -10.67 -3.44
C PHE A 18 -11.07 -12.04 -3.70
N GLU A 19 -12.14 -12.40 -2.99
CA GLU A 19 -12.82 -13.70 -3.15
C GLU A 19 -11.85 -14.89 -3.03
N ILE A 20 -10.94 -14.83 -2.04
CA ILE A 20 -9.94 -15.86 -1.80
C ILE A 20 -10.49 -16.93 -0.88
N ASP A 21 -10.77 -18.10 -1.44
CA ASP A 21 -11.13 -19.30 -0.68
C ASP A 21 -9.87 -20.02 -0.18
N SER A 22 -9.26 -19.47 0.87
CA SER A 22 -8.11 -20.08 1.54
C SER A 22 -8.04 -19.66 3.00
N GLU A 23 -7.53 -20.55 3.84
CA GLU A 23 -7.18 -20.22 5.21
C GLU A 23 -5.92 -19.35 5.27
N PHE A 24 -5.90 -18.38 6.19
CA PHE A 24 -4.78 -17.46 6.39
C PHE A 24 -4.18 -17.63 7.77
N HIS A 25 -2.87 -17.86 7.83
CA HIS A 25 -2.05 -17.80 9.03
C HIS A 25 -1.01 -16.68 8.90
N GLY A 26 -1.37 -15.48 9.35
CA GLY A 26 -0.48 -14.33 9.37
C GLY A 26 -0.07 -13.96 10.79
N VAL A 27 1.23 -13.74 11.01
CA VAL A 27 1.76 -13.18 12.28
C VAL A 27 2.70 -12.02 11.94
N GLY A 28 2.61 -10.90 12.67
CA GLY A 28 3.48 -9.75 12.45
C GLY A 28 4.95 -10.14 12.56
N GLY A 29 5.77 -9.78 11.56
CA GLY A 29 7.21 -10.05 11.54
C GLY A 29 7.63 -11.51 11.66
N LEU A 30 6.75 -12.46 11.29
CA LEU A 30 6.99 -13.90 11.39
C LEU A 30 8.26 -14.34 10.63
N PRO A 31 9.33 -14.79 11.31
CA PRO A 31 10.48 -15.33 10.62
C PRO A 31 10.22 -16.76 10.15
N ILE A 32 10.88 -17.17 9.05
CA ILE A 32 10.66 -18.49 8.44
C ILE A 32 11.07 -19.66 9.35
N TRP A 33 11.98 -19.40 10.28
CA TRP A 33 12.50 -20.39 11.22
C TRP A 33 11.61 -20.60 12.46
N HIS A 34 10.54 -19.81 12.62
CA HIS A 34 9.64 -19.91 13.78
C HIS A 34 8.79 -21.20 13.76
N GLU A 35 8.51 -21.75 14.94
CA GLU A 35 7.78 -23.03 15.07
C GLU A 35 6.35 -22.98 14.49
N SER A 36 5.72 -21.81 14.48
CA SER A 36 4.38 -21.66 13.86
C SER A 36 4.39 -21.93 12.35
N ILE A 37 5.49 -21.62 11.64
CA ILE A 37 5.63 -21.98 10.22
C ILE A 37 5.64 -23.50 10.08
N LYS A 38 6.46 -24.20 10.87
CA LYS A 38 6.59 -25.66 10.84
C LYS A 38 5.28 -26.37 11.16
N SER A 39 4.53 -25.84 12.12
CA SER A 39 3.22 -26.38 12.50
C SER A 39 2.18 -26.19 11.40
N CYS A 40 2.12 -24.99 10.80
CA CYS A 40 1.12 -24.68 9.76
C CYS A 40 1.45 -25.26 8.38
N SER A 41 2.74 -25.50 8.07
CA SER A 41 3.18 -26.08 6.80
C SER A 41 2.87 -27.58 6.66
N ARG A 42 2.36 -28.22 7.71
CA ARG A 42 1.85 -29.62 7.66
C ARG A 42 0.55 -29.76 6.88
N THR A 43 -0.12 -28.66 6.57
CA THR A 43 -1.32 -28.65 5.73
C THR A 43 -1.00 -29.01 4.27
N ASN A 44 -2.03 -29.36 3.48
CA ASN A 44 -1.87 -29.63 2.06
C ASN A 44 -1.67 -28.32 1.27
N ASN A 45 -0.72 -28.32 0.35
CA ASN A 45 -0.45 -27.23 -0.58
C ASN A 45 -0.29 -25.84 0.07
N PRO A 46 0.59 -25.66 1.08
CA PRO A 46 0.74 -24.37 1.73
C PRO A 46 1.47 -23.37 0.81
N PHE A 47 0.95 -22.16 0.74
CA PHE A 47 1.56 -21.02 0.07
C PHE A 47 2.21 -20.12 1.12
N ILE A 48 3.54 -20.14 1.18
CA ILE A 48 4.31 -19.49 2.26
C ILE A 48 4.96 -18.23 1.69
N MET A 49 4.51 -17.08 2.17
CA MET A 49 5.20 -15.81 1.97
C MET A 49 6.33 -15.70 2.97
N VAL A 50 7.55 -15.83 2.45
CA VAL A 50 8.77 -15.79 3.27
C VAL A 50 9.04 -14.36 3.71
N GLY A 51 9.15 -14.15 5.02
CA GLY A 51 9.49 -12.86 5.61
C GLY A 51 10.91 -12.40 5.28
N ASP A 52 11.22 -11.17 5.68
CA ASP A 52 12.59 -10.64 5.59
C ASP A 52 13.54 -11.54 6.40
N PHE A 53 14.68 -11.90 5.82
CA PHE A 53 15.66 -12.76 6.49
C PHE A 53 16.26 -12.14 7.75
N ARG A 54 16.05 -10.84 8.00
CA ARG A 54 16.51 -10.16 9.22
C ARG A 54 15.49 -10.24 10.37
N PHE A 55 14.32 -10.84 10.17
CA PHE A 55 13.35 -11.00 11.26
C PHE A 55 13.94 -11.83 12.41
N GLY A 56 13.90 -11.25 13.61
CA GLY A 56 14.48 -11.82 14.81
C GLY A 56 15.97 -11.55 14.98
N ASN A 57 16.50 -10.48 14.36
CA ASN A 57 17.90 -10.08 14.52
C ASN A 57 18.28 -9.68 15.96
N THR A 58 17.35 -9.64 16.91
CA THR A 58 17.67 -9.49 18.33
C THR A 58 17.51 -10.78 19.12
N TYR A 59 16.66 -11.70 18.64
CA TYR A 59 16.39 -12.98 19.29
C TYR A 59 17.65 -13.80 19.52
N HIS A 60 18.61 -13.77 18.60
CA HIS A 60 19.87 -14.51 18.76
C HIS A 60 20.74 -14.02 19.92
N LEU A 61 20.51 -12.80 20.43
CA LEU A 61 21.21 -12.23 21.58
C LEU A 61 20.42 -12.43 22.88
N THR A 62 19.10 -12.27 22.82
CA THR A 62 18.25 -12.21 24.01
C THR A 62 17.58 -13.53 24.36
N HIS A 63 17.42 -14.43 23.38
CA HIS A 63 16.60 -15.64 23.48
C HIS A 63 15.16 -15.38 23.95
N ASN A 64 14.67 -14.15 23.84
CA ASN A 64 13.30 -13.78 24.19
C ASN A 64 12.41 -13.94 22.95
N GLU A 65 11.42 -14.83 23.00
CA GLU A 65 10.50 -15.11 21.89
C GLU A 65 9.84 -13.85 21.30
N ASN A 66 9.58 -12.82 22.11
CA ASN A 66 9.01 -11.56 21.59
C ASN A 66 9.96 -10.84 20.62
N ASP A 67 11.29 -11.00 20.79
CA ASP A 67 12.29 -10.44 19.91
C ASP A 67 12.39 -11.21 18.57
N ALA A 68 11.79 -12.40 18.43
CA ALA A 68 11.79 -13.17 17.18
C ALA A 68 11.03 -12.48 16.04
N PHE A 69 10.05 -11.64 16.38
CA PHE A 69 9.10 -11.04 15.44
C PHE A 69 9.47 -9.62 15.00
N ILE A 70 10.63 -9.11 15.40
CA ILE A 70 11.02 -7.72 15.15
C ILE A 70 12.38 -7.64 14.46
N VAL A 71 12.62 -6.50 13.81
CA VAL A 71 13.93 -6.10 13.30
C VAL A 71 14.34 -4.83 14.03
N LYS A 72 15.36 -4.92 14.87
CA LYS A 72 15.94 -3.75 15.55
C LYS A 72 17.06 -3.18 14.70
N LYS A 73 17.03 -1.86 14.46
CA LYS A 73 17.90 -1.20 13.47
C LYS A 73 19.37 -1.23 13.87
N GLU A 74 19.63 -1.14 15.17
CA GLU A 74 20.96 -1.21 15.78
C GLU A 74 21.68 -2.54 15.55
N PHE A 75 20.94 -3.61 15.22
CA PHE A 75 21.48 -4.94 14.93
C PHE A 75 21.44 -5.29 13.43
N ILE A 76 21.31 -4.30 12.54
CA ILE A 76 21.45 -4.50 11.10
C ILE A 76 22.92 -4.30 10.74
N ASN A 77 23.66 -5.39 10.61
CA ASN A 77 25.06 -5.40 10.20
C ASN A 77 25.40 -6.72 9.47
N PRO A 78 26.53 -6.79 8.73
CA PRO A 78 26.85 -7.95 7.91
C PRO A 78 26.92 -9.29 8.66
N GLU A 79 27.41 -9.28 9.91
CA GLU A 79 27.58 -10.49 10.72
C GLU A 79 26.21 -11.05 11.15
N ILE A 80 25.37 -10.20 11.75
CA ILE A 80 24.03 -10.60 12.20
C ILE A 80 23.13 -10.94 11.01
N ASP A 81 23.16 -10.14 9.94
CA ASP A 81 22.37 -10.42 8.74
C ASP A 81 22.77 -11.76 8.11
N LYS A 82 24.07 -12.13 8.16
CA LYS A 82 24.56 -13.43 7.68
C LYS A 82 24.08 -14.57 8.59
N LEU A 83 24.16 -14.42 9.91
CA LEU A 83 23.64 -15.41 10.86
C LEU A 83 22.14 -15.68 10.63
N MET A 84 21.36 -14.61 10.48
CA MET A 84 19.91 -14.71 10.29
C MET A 84 19.54 -15.28 8.91
N TYR A 85 20.34 -14.97 7.89
CA TYR A 85 20.27 -15.62 6.59
C TYR A 85 20.50 -17.13 6.71
N ASP A 86 21.59 -17.57 7.34
CA ASP A 86 21.92 -18.99 7.46
C ASP A 86 20.83 -19.77 8.22
N LYS A 87 20.32 -19.20 9.32
CA LYS A 87 19.18 -19.76 10.07
C LYS A 87 17.91 -19.87 9.22
N SER A 88 17.66 -18.88 8.38
CA SER A 88 16.51 -18.88 7.47
C SER A 88 16.65 -19.96 6.39
N ILE A 89 17.86 -20.15 5.87
CA ILE A 89 18.16 -21.16 4.85
C ILE A 89 17.98 -22.57 5.41
N GLU A 90 18.53 -22.87 6.58
CA GLU A 90 18.36 -24.16 7.26
C GLU A 90 16.87 -24.51 7.43
N SER A 91 16.06 -23.52 7.81
CA SER A 91 14.62 -23.72 7.97
C SER A 91 13.88 -23.91 6.64
N LEU A 92 14.32 -23.24 5.57
CA LEU A 92 13.76 -23.43 4.23
C LEU A 92 14.10 -24.81 3.65
N GLU A 93 15.24 -25.40 4.00
CA GLU A 93 15.62 -26.75 3.56
C GLU A 93 14.65 -27.82 4.07
N ILE A 94 14.14 -27.66 5.30
CA ILE A 94 13.11 -28.55 5.87
C ILE A 94 11.77 -28.42 5.11
N LEU A 95 11.54 -27.31 4.41
CA LEU A 95 10.30 -27.02 3.67
C LEU A 95 10.38 -27.38 2.18
N GLN A 96 11.39 -28.15 1.72
CA GLN A 96 11.55 -28.56 0.31
C GLN A 96 10.62 -29.70 -0.14
N ARG A 97 9.36 -29.65 0.28
CA ARG A 97 8.29 -30.53 -0.21
C ARG A 97 7.69 -29.97 -1.50
N ASP A 98 7.28 -30.85 -2.40
CA ASP A 98 6.76 -30.50 -3.73
C ASP A 98 5.37 -29.84 -3.70
N ASP A 99 4.61 -30.02 -2.61
CA ASP A 99 3.31 -29.39 -2.44
C ASP A 99 3.41 -27.98 -1.84
N ILE A 100 4.53 -27.63 -1.22
CA ILE A 100 4.75 -26.29 -0.64
C ILE A 100 5.11 -25.32 -1.76
N ARG A 101 4.60 -24.09 -1.72
CA ARG A 101 4.98 -23.03 -2.66
C ARG A 101 5.56 -21.84 -1.90
N LEU A 102 6.83 -21.53 -2.14
CA LEU A 102 7.53 -20.44 -1.46
C LEU A 102 7.49 -19.16 -2.32
N VAL A 103 7.03 -18.05 -1.76
CA VAL A 103 7.06 -16.74 -2.42
C VAL A 103 7.93 -15.76 -1.64
N PHE A 104 9.02 -15.32 -2.25
CA PHE A 104 10.03 -14.44 -1.63
C PHE A 104 9.73 -12.95 -1.84
N TRP A 105 8.49 -12.54 -1.51
CA TRP A 105 8.01 -11.16 -1.73
C TRP A 105 8.91 -10.10 -1.08
N CYS A 106 9.29 -10.29 0.19
CA CYS A 106 10.12 -9.32 0.91
C CYS A 106 11.50 -9.15 0.26
N LEU A 107 12.08 -10.22 -0.28
CA LEU A 107 13.37 -10.19 -0.97
C LEU A 107 13.24 -9.53 -2.35
N LEU A 108 12.18 -9.83 -3.12
CA LEU A 108 11.90 -9.18 -4.39
C LEU A 108 11.88 -7.66 -4.26
N ILE A 109 11.05 -7.13 -3.36
CA ILE A 109 10.90 -5.68 -3.22
C ILE A 109 12.18 -5.05 -2.65
N ARG A 110 12.90 -5.75 -1.78
CA ARG A 110 14.18 -5.27 -1.23
C ARG A 110 15.27 -5.20 -2.30
N GLU A 111 15.41 -6.24 -3.12
CA GLU A 111 16.35 -6.27 -4.23
C GLU A 111 16.04 -5.18 -5.26
N TYR A 112 14.77 -5.07 -5.67
CA TYR A 112 14.30 -3.99 -6.55
C TYR A 112 14.64 -2.58 -6.01
N LYS A 113 14.40 -2.33 -4.71
CA LYS A 113 14.77 -1.05 -4.08
C LYS A 113 16.27 -0.82 -4.08
N ASN A 114 17.05 -1.84 -3.73
CA ASN A 114 18.50 -1.74 -3.71
C ASN A 114 19.04 -1.41 -5.12
N ILE A 115 18.50 -2.04 -6.16
CA ILE A 115 18.86 -1.77 -7.56
C ILE A 115 18.53 -0.31 -7.92
N ASN A 116 17.33 0.17 -7.63
CA ASN A 116 16.92 1.55 -7.94
C ASN A 116 17.67 2.63 -7.14
N GLU A 117 18.22 2.26 -5.99
CA GLU A 117 19.03 3.15 -5.14
C GLU A 117 20.53 3.03 -5.44
N ASP A 118 20.91 2.35 -6.53
CA ASP A 118 22.30 2.07 -6.94
C ASP A 118 23.15 1.40 -5.85
N LYS A 119 22.52 0.60 -4.98
CA LYS A 119 23.18 -0.10 -3.87
C LYS A 119 23.75 -1.45 -4.30
N TYR A 120 24.92 -1.78 -3.76
CA TYR A 120 25.59 -3.08 -3.91
C TYR A 120 25.98 -3.45 -5.35
N PHE A 121 26.23 -2.46 -6.21
CA PHE A 121 26.83 -2.71 -7.52
C PHE A 121 28.35 -2.91 -7.41
N LYS A 122 28.84 -3.93 -8.10
CA LYS A 122 30.27 -4.17 -8.33
C LYS A 122 30.48 -4.39 -9.83
N ASN A 123 31.32 -3.58 -10.47
CA ASN A 123 31.59 -3.67 -11.91
C ASN A 123 30.28 -3.71 -12.76
N SER A 124 29.36 -2.77 -12.47
CA SER A 124 28.04 -2.67 -13.14
C SER A 124 27.11 -3.87 -12.97
N THR A 125 27.44 -4.82 -12.09
CA THR A 125 26.59 -5.97 -11.76
C THR A 125 26.08 -5.84 -10.33
N TYR A 126 24.78 -5.99 -10.14
CA TYR A 126 24.18 -6.01 -8.81
C TYR A 126 24.61 -7.26 -8.05
N GLN A 127 25.21 -7.09 -6.87
CA GLN A 127 25.65 -8.18 -6.01
C GLN A 127 25.50 -7.80 -4.54
N HIS A 128 24.34 -8.12 -3.96
CA HIS A 128 24.12 -7.96 -2.54
C HIS A 128 25.10 -8.86 -1.73
N PRO A 129 25.64 -8.38 -0.60
CA PRO A 129 26.71 -9.07 0.12
C PRO A 129 26.35 -10.45 0.69
N ILE A 130 25.06 -10.76 0.85
CA ILE A 130 24.61 -11.96 1.59
C ILE A 130 23.77 -12.90 0.72
N TRP A 131 22.93 -12.38 -0.17
CA TRP A 131 21.94 -13.15 -0.91
C TRP A 131 21.53 -12.38 -2.16
N ASN A 132 21.26 -13.07 -3.26
CA ASN A 132 20.60 -12.52 -4.43
C ASN A 132 19.35 -13.36 -4.70
N LEU A 133 18.22 -12.74 -5.00
CA LEU A 133 16.94 -13.42 -5.21
C LEU A 133 17.04 -14.54 -6.28
N PRO A 134 17.66 -14.34 -7.46
CA PRO A 134 17.82 -15.42 -8.44
C PRO A 134 18.55 -16.66 -7.88
N ALA A 135 19.55 -16.45 -7.02
CA ALA A 135 20.32 -17.55 -6.42
C ALA A 135 19.48 -18.30 -5.36
N ILE A 136 18.65 -17.58 -4.59
CA ILE A 136 17.74 -18.17 -3.61
C ILE A 136 16.65 -18.98 -4.31
N GLU A 137 16.00 -18.41 -5.33
CA GLU A 137 14.97 -19.11 -6.11
C GLU A 137 15.53 -20.36 -6.78
N SER A 138 16.77 -20.30 -7.30
CA SER A 138 17.43 -21.46 -7.92
C SER A 138 17.78 -22.57 -6.90
N ARG A 139 17.99 -22.23 -5.63
CA ARG A 139 18.30 -23.20 -4.56
C ARG A 139 17.07 -24.00 -4.11
N PHE A 140 15.88 -23.41 -4.15
CA PHE A 140 14.65 -24.02 -3.65
C PHE A 140 13.69 -24.34 -4.81
N ARG A 141 13.61 -25.61 -5.20
CA ARG A 141 12.79 -26.10 -6.35
C ARG A 141 11.32 -25.73 -6.28
N ASN A 142 10.80 -25.53 -5.07
CA ASN A 142 9.42 -25.20 -4.78
C ASN A 142 9.19 -23.69 -4.61
N SER A 143 10.19 -22.88 -4.96
CA SER A 143 10.07 -21.44 -5.02
C SER A 143 9.35 -20.97 -6.29
N ILE A 144 8.57 -19.90 -6.14
CA ILE A 144 7.99 -19.19 -7.26
C ILE A 144 9.00 -18.16 -7.74
N LYS A 145 9.33 -18.22 -9.03
CA LYS A 145 10.30 -17.32 -9.66
C LYS A 145 9.73 -15.90 -9.80
N LEU A 146 10.17 -15.01 -8.93
CA LEU A 146 9.88 -13.57 -8.95
C LEU A 146 11.03 -12.77 -9.56
N SER A 147 12.25 -13.32 -9.61
CA SER A 147 13.41 -12.63 -10.20
C SER A 147 13.21 -12.19 -11.66
N ASP A 148 12.33 -12.85 -12.41
CA ASP A 148 12.00 -12.52 -13.81
C ASP A 148 11.41 -11.12 -13.99
N ILE A 149 10.91 -10.49 -12.91
CA ILE A 149 10.31 -9.16 -12.96
C ILE A 149 11.16 -8.05 -12.31
N LEU A 150 12.40 -8.32 -11.90
CA LEU A 150 13.26 -7.33 -11.22
C LEU A 150 13.57 -6.09 -12.07
N ASN A 151 13.58 -6.23 -13.40
CA ASN A 151 13.88 -5.14 -14.33
C ASN A 151 12.67 -4.28 -14.70
N TYR A 152 11.50 -4.54 -14.11
CA TYR A 152 10.27 -3.75 -14.35
C TYR A 152 10.06 -2.72 -13.25
N ASP A 153 9.23 -1.70 -13.51
CA ASP A 153 8.79 -0.77 -12.47
C ASP A 153 7.80 -1.46 -11.52
N LEU A 154 8.25 -1.75 -10.29
CA LEU A 154 7.47 -2.40 -9.25
C LEU A 154 6.92 -1.43 -8.20
N ASN A 155 7.16 -0.11 -8.33
CA ASN A 155 6.79 0.89 -7.30
C ASN A 155 5.31 0.85 -6.93
N PHE A 156 4.43 0.57 -7.89
CA PHE A 156 2.99 0.53 -7.67
C PHE A 156 2.52 -0.70 -6.88
N LEU A 157 3.39 -1.70 -6.65
CA LEU A 157 3.03 -2.95 -5.98
C LEU A 157 3.25 -2.91 -4.45
N PHE A 158 3.90 -1.89 -3.89
CA PHE A 158 4.18 -1.79 -2.45
C PHE A 158 4.05 -0.36 -1.94
N ILE A 159 3.69 -0.20 -0.67
CA ILE A 159 3.28 1.10 -0.10
C ILE A 159 4.30 1.73 0.86
N ASP A 160 5.27 0.97 1.37
CA ASP A 160 6.19 1.50 2.39
C ASP A 160 7.59 0.86 2.38
N SER A 161 8.42 1.26 3.35
CA SER A 161 9.78 0.73 3.54
C SER A 161 9.81 -0.70 4.07
N SER A 162 8.74 -1.15 4.72
CA SER A 162 8.52 -2.52 5.20
C SER A 162 8.04 -3.48 4.11
N ASN A 163 7.94 -3.00 2.87
CA ASN A 163 7.54 -3.76 1.68
C ASN A 163 6.09 -4.25 1.72
N HIS A 164 5.20 -3.62 2.49
CA HIS A 164 3.80 -4.04 2.50
C HIS A 164 3.20 -3.89 1.08
N PRO A 165 2.44 -4.90 0.58
CA PRO A 165 1.84 -4.83 -0.74
C PRO A 165 0.78 -3.72 -0.80
N SER A 166 0.71 -3.03 -1.94
CA SER A 166 -0.45 -2.22 -2.31
C SER A 166 -1.63 -3.13 -2.68
N ILE A 167 -2.80 -2.57 -2.98
CA ILE A 167 -3.92 -3.37 -3.50
C ILE A 167 -3.55 -4.11 -4.80
N PHE A 168 -2.73 -3.48 -5.66
CA PHE A 168 -2.21 -4.12 -6.87
C PHE A 168 -1.13 -5.15 -6.56
N GLY A 169 -0.35 -4.95 -5.48
CA GLY A 169 0.56 -5.95 -4.94
C GLY A 169 -0.17 -7.21 -4.44
N TYR A 170 -1.27 -7.05 -3.70
CA TYR A 170 -2.09 -8.20 -3.30
C TYR A 170 -2.77 -8.88 -4.49
N TYR A 171 -3.22 -8.12 -5.49
CA TYR A 171 -3.74 -8.72 -6.72
C TYR A 171 -2.66 -9.50 -7.48
N PHE A 172 -1.45 -8.95 -7.59
CA PHE A 172 -0.29 -9.68 -8.12
C PHE A 172 -0.06 -10.99 -7.36
N LEU A 173 0.00 -10.94 -6.03
CA LEU A 173 0.19 -12.10 -5.17
C LEU A 173 -0.96 -13.12 -5.27
N LYS A 174 -2.21 -12.67 -5.44
CA LYS A 174 -3.37 -13.52 -5.72
C LYS A 174 -3.19 -14.28 -7.02
N LYS A 175 -2.78 -13.60 -8.10
CA LYS A 175 -2.53 -14.23 -9.39
C LYS A 175 -1.36 -15.23 -9.33
N ILE A 176 -0.32 -14.93 -8.56
CA ILE A 176 0.72 -15.88 -8.24
C ILE A 176 0.16 -17.09 -7.46
N HIS A 177 -0.65 -16.86 -6.42
CA HIS A 177 -1.29 -17.92 -5.63
C HIS A 177 -2.17 -18.83 -6.49
N GLU A 178 -2.90 -18.27 -7.47
CA GLU A 178 -3.68 -19.00 -8.49
C GLU A 178 -2.82 -19.79 -9.49
N GLY A 179 -1.49 -19.69 -9.42
CA GLY A 179 -0.56 -20.48 -10.24
C GLY A 179 0.00 -19.75 -11.45
N LEU A 180 -0.29 -18.44 -11.63
CA LEU A 180 0.26 -17.69 -12.76
C LEU A 180 1.74 -17.37 -12.56
N PRO A 181 2.57 -17.42 -13.62
CA PRO A 181 3.94 -16.92 -13.59
C PRO A 181 4.02 -15.41 -13.29
N SER A 182 5.12 -14.98 -12.68
CA SER A 182 5.27 -13.58 -12.24
C SER A 182 5.17 -12.53 -13.36
N PRO A 183 5.68 -12.72 -14.60
CA PRO A 183 5.49 -11.72 -15.65
C PRO A 183 4.02 -11.58 -16.08
N GLN A 184 3.24 -12.67 -16.06
CA GLN A 184 1.82 -12.64 -16.38
C GLN A 184 1.02 -11.98 -15.25
N ALA A 185 1.29 -12.34 -14.00
CA ALA A 185 0.68 -11.70 -12.83
C ALA A 185 0.94 -10.18 -12.80
N LEU A 186 2.17 -9.75 -13.13
CA LEU A 186 2.53 -8.33 -13.22
C LEU A 186 1.73 -7.63 -14.33
N THR A 187 1.64 -8.25 -15.51
CA THR A 187 0.86 -7.73 -16.64
C THR A 187 -0.61 -7.55 -16.29
N LEU A 188 -1.19 -8.51 -15.57
CA LEU A 188 -2.57 -8.42 -15.08
C LEU A 188 -2.73 -7.28 -14.07
N ALA A 189 -1.79 -7.11 -13.13
CA ALA A 189 -1.84 -6.02 -12.16
C ALA A 189 -1.75 -4.63 -12.83
N LEU A 190 -0.90 -4.47 -13.84
CA LEU A 190 -0.81 -3.25 -14.64
C LEU A 190 -2.10 -2.96 -15.42
N LYS A 191 -2.69 -3.99 -16.05
CA LYS A 191 -3.98 -3.87 -16.75
C LYS A 191 -5.11 -3.49 -15.79
N ALA A 192 -5.15 -4.11 -14.62
CA ALA A 192 -6.13 -3.82 -13.59
C ALA A 192 -6.01 -2.37 -13.09
N LYS A 193 -4.80 -1.92 -12.76
CA LYS A 193 -4.50 -0.53 -12.42
C LYS A 193 -5.03 0.44 -13.49
N LYS A 194 -4.62 0.23 -14.76
CA LYS A 194 -5.04 1.08 -15.88
C LYS A 194 -6.55 1.08 -16.08
N SER A 195 -7.22 -0.08 -15.91
CA SER A 195 -8.67 -0.21 -16.05
C SER A 195 -9.42 0.51 -14.93
N PHE A 196 -8.94 0.38 -13.69
CA PHE A 196 -9.54 1.03 -12.53
C PHE A 196 -9.51 2.55 -12.65
N PHE A 197 -8.34 3.14 -12.94
CA PHE A 197 -8.20 4.59 -12.94
C PHE A 197 -8.96 5.30 -14.09
N LYS A 198 -9.51 4.56 -15.06
CA LYS A 198 -10.48 5.12 -16.04
C LYS A 198 -11.73 5.70 -15.38
N ILE A 199 -12.05 5.38 -14.12
CA ILE A 199 -13.16 6.02 -13.43
C ILE A 199 -12.98 7.54 -13.36
N PHE A 200 -11.74 8.02 -13.23
CA PHE A 200 -11.43 9.44 -13.11
C PHE A 200 -11.51 10.18 -14.45
N ASP A 201 -11.70 9.47 -15.58
CA ASP A 201 -12.01 10.09 -16.88
C ASP A 201 -13.30 10.94 -16.81
N TYR A 202 -14.16 10.69 -15.82
CA TYR A 202 -15.34 11.52 -15.52
C TYR A 202 -15.00 12.97 -15.15
N PHE A 203 -13.77 13.22 -14.69
CA PHE A 203 -13.27 14.52 -14.25
C PHE A 203 -12.18 15.10 -15.15
N LYS A 204 -12.04 14.58 -16.38
CA LYS A 204 -10.92 14.95 -17.28
C LYS A 204 -10.86 16.43 -17.67
N ASN A 205 -12.00 17.14 -17.61
CA ASN A 205 -12.11 18.56 -17.93
C ASN A 205 -12.17 19.44 -16.67
N ASP A 206 -12.05 18.84 -15.49
CA ASP A 206 -12.12 19.53 -14.21
C ASP A 206 -10.71 19.73 -13.62
N SER A 207 -10.56 20.74 -12.76
CA SER A 207 -9.31 21.03 -12.07
C SER A 207 -9.51 21.09 -10.56
N PHE A 208 -8.54 20.54 -9.82
CA PHE A 208 -8.61 20.38 -8.37
C PHE A 208 -7.23 20.65 -7.76
N VAL A 209 -7.17 21.56 -6.79
CA VAL A 209 -6.05 21.59 -5.84
C VAL A 209 -6.40 20.65 -4.69
N VAL A 210 -5.52 19.70 -4.40
CA VAL A 210 -5.64 18.77 -3.28
C VAL A 210 -4.52 19.07 -2.29
N SER A 211 -4.91 19.31 -1.03
CA SER A 211 -3.99 19.73 0.03
C SER A 211 -4.43 19.19 1.38
N GLY A 212 -3.59 19.34 2.40
CA GLY A 212 -3.93 18.95 3.76
C GLY A 212 -2.73 18.89 4.71
N THR A 213 -3.01 18.65 5.98
CA THR A 213 -2.02 18.50 7.06
C THR A 213 -1.98 17.07 7.65
N THR A 214 -2.84 16.19 7.15
CA THR A 214 -3.06 14.84 7.69
C THR A 214 -2.10 13.81 7.12
N ASN A 215 -2.05 12.63 7.76
CA ASN A 215 -1.38 11.46 7.19
C ASN A 215 -1.98 11.10 5.82
N THR A 216 -3.30 11.20 5.65
CA THR A 216 -3.99 10.94 4.37
C THR A 216 -3.45 11.80 3.24
N PHE A 217 -3.13 13.07 3.51
CA PHE A 217 -2.49 13.91 2.50
C PHE A 217 -1.07 13.43 2.14
N ARG A 218 -0.29 12.99 3.13
CA ARG A 218 1.03 12.38 2.89
C ARG A 218 0.90 11.08 2.10
N LEU A 219 -0.12 10.27 2.35
CA LEU A 219 -0.43 9.05 1.61
C LEU A 219 -0.78 9.35 0.14
N ILE A 220 -1.58 10.39 -0.13
CA ILE A 220 -1.84 10.82 -1.51
C ILE A 220 -0.53 11.13 -2.23
N LYS A 221 0.35 11.93 -1.61
CA LYS A 221 1.68 12.25 -2.18
C LYS A 221 2.51 11.00 -2.45
N ASP A 222 2.56 10.09 -1.49
CA ASP A 222 3.34 8.86 -1.62
C ASP A 222 2.77 7.93 -2.70
N TYR A 223 1.46 7.76 -2.74
CA TYR A 223 0.79 6.93 -3.75
C TYR A 223 0.95 7.50 -5.16
N LEU A 224 0.94 8.83 -5.32
CA LEU A 224 1.24 9.46 -6.61
C LEU A 224 2.70 9.22 -7.01
N ARG A 225 3.64 9.46 -6.10
CA ARG A 225 5.08 9.25 -6.34
C ARG A 225 5.40 7.81 -6.73
N ARG A 226 4.76 6.83 -6.09
CA ARG A 226 4.92 5.40 -6.37
C ARG A 226 4.12 4.93 -7.58
N GLY A 227 3.30 5.78 -8.18
CA GLY A 227 2.37 5.40 -9.23
C GLY A 227 1.31 4.39 -8.77
N ILE A 228 0.98 4.32 -7.48
CA ILE A 228 -0.15 3.53 -6.96
C ILE A 228 -1.46 4.25 -7.29
N LEU A 229 -1.51 5.57 -7.06
CA LEU A 229 -2.60 6.44 -7.46
C LEU A 229 -2.27 7.04 -8.84
N ASP A 230 -3.16 6.85 -9.81
CA ASP A 230 -3.03 7.42 -11.16
C ASP A 230 -4.17 8.38 -11.46
N ILE A 231 -3.84 9.66 -11.43
CA ILE A 231 -4.72 10.81 -11.68
C ILE A 231 -4.32 11.55 -12.95
N THR A 232 -3.42 10.98 -13.78
CA THR A 232 -2.85 11.67 -14.95
C THR A 232 -3.91 12.14 -15.95
N LYS A 233 -5.09 11.53 -15.89
CA LYS A 233 -6.24 11.86 -16.73
C LYS A 233 -7.20 12.90 -16.15
N VAL A 234 -7.01 13.32 -14.91
CA VAL A 234 -7.76 14.44 -14.32
C VAL A 234 -7.06 15.72 -14.75
N GLY A 235 -7.72 16.52 -15.60
CA GLY A 235 -7.09 17.57 -16.41
C GLY A 235 -6.34 18.65 -15.65
N GLY A 236 -6.62 18.85 -14.36
CA GLY A 236 -5.87 19.77 -13.50
C GLY A 236 -5.80 19.34 -12.05
N PHE A 237 -5.49 18.07 -11.76
CA PHE A 237 -5.28 17.61 -10.39
C PHE A 237 -3.86 17.96 -9.92
N HIS A 238 -3.77 18.87 -8.94
CA HIS A 238 -2.51 19.32 -8.37
C HIS A 238 -2.46 19.06 -6.87
N VAL A 239 -1.38 18.44 -6.42
CA VAL A 239 -1.08 18.31 -5.00
C VAL A 239 -0.20 19.48 -4.55
N ARG A 240 -0.59 20.11 -3.45
CA ARG A 240 0.07 21.30 -2.88
C ARG A 240 0.15 21.21 -1.37
N GLU A 241 1.25 21.68 -0.78
CA GLU A 241 1.35 21.79 0.67
C GLU A 241 0.31 22.78 1.21
N ALA A 242 -0.06 22.63 2.48
CA ALA A 242 -1.15 23.40 3.09
C ALA A 242 -0.92 24.92 3.00
N ASP A 243 0.28 25.39 3.31
CA ASP A 243 0.59 26.83 3.28
C ASP A 243 0.48 27.41 1.86
N GLU A 244 1.00 26.69 0.86
CA GLU A 244 0.89 27.12 -0.53
C GLU A 244 -0.58 27.18 -0.97
N ALA A 245 -1.32 26.10 -0.71
CA ALA A 245 -2.70 25.98 -1.13
C ALA A 245 -3.62 27.01 -0.45
N LEU A 246 -3.45 27.29 0.84
CA LEU A 246 -4.35 28.15 1.60
C LEU A 246 -4.09 29.65 1.40
N PHE A 247 -2.84 30.04 1.17
CA PHE A 247 -2.43 31.46 1.16
C PHE A 247 -2.10 32.01 -0.24
N SER A 248 -1.90 31.16 -1.25
CA SER A 248 -1.58 31.61 -2.60
C SER A 248 -2.81 31.63 -3.50
N SER A 249 -3.03 32.76 -4.19
CA SER A 249 -4.07 32.83 -5.22
C SER A 249 -3.61 32.06 -6.47
N HIS A 250 -4.26 30.92 -6.73
CA HIS A 250 -4.02 30.17 -7.96
C HIS A 250 -5.06 30.59 -8.99
N LYS A 251 -4.68 31.57 -9.84
CA LYS A 251 -5.51 32.18 -10.89
C LYS A 251 -6.27 31.20 -11.80
N TYR A 252 -5.87 29.93 -11.83
CA TYR A 252 -6.40 28.90 -12.73
C TYR A 252 -7.13 27.74 -12.03
N HIS A 253 -7.24 27.75 -10.70
CA HIS A 253 -7.94 26.71 -9.95
C HIS A 253 -9.03 27.31 -9.06
N GLU A 254 -10.28 26.96 -9.39
CA GLU A 254 -11.45 27.40 -8.64
C GLU A 254 -11.79 26.47 -7.46
N THR A 255 -11.09 25.34 -7.34
CA THR A 255 -11.50 24.23 -6.47
C THR A 255 -10.38 23.72 -5.58
N LEU A 256 -10.68 23.65 -4.28
CA LEU A 256 -9.81 23.07 -3.25
C LEU A 256 -10.48 21.88 -2.56
N ILE A 257 -9.78 20.76 -2.51
CA ILE A 257 -10.08 19.61 -1.63
C ILE A 257 -9.03 19.61 -0.52
N TYR A 258 -9.46 19.79 0.72
CA TYR A 258 -8.58 19.97 1.87
C TYR A 258 -8.80 18.90 2.93
N PHE A 259 -7.75 18.12 3.23
CA PHE A 259 -7.75 17.10 4.26
C PHE A 259 -7.21 17.67 5.58
N ALA A 260 -8.06 17.78 6.59
CA ALA A 260 -7.71 18.37 7.87
C ALA A 260 -7.91 17.38 9.03
N LYS A 261 -7.17 17.60 10.12
CA LYS A 261 -7.53 17.00 11.39
C LYS A 261 -8.72 17.74 12.00
N GLU A 262 -9.49 17.05 12.82
CA GLU A 262 -10.64 17.64 13.49
C GLU A 262 -10.25 18.90 14.30
N GLU A 263 -9.17 18.79 15.08
CA GLU A 263 -8.62 19.87 15.93
C GLU A 263 -8.28 21.16 15.18
N ASP A 264 -7.80 21.05 13.93
CA ASP A 264 -7.38 22.19 13.10
C ASP A 264 -8.56 22.82 12.34
N SER A 265 -9.58 22.03 12.07
CA SER A 265 -10.62 22.36 11.09
C SER A 265 -11.80 23.14 11.67
N LYS A 266 -12.12 22.91 12.97
CA LYS A 266 -13.11 23.65 13.77
C LYS A 266 -14.36 24.09 12.98
N PRO A 267 -15.05 23.18 12.25
CA PRO A 267 -16.13 23.56 11.33
C PRO A 267 -17.33 24.19 12.05
N ASN A 268 -17.51 23.88 13.33
CA ASN A 268 -18.62 24.36 14.16
C ASN A 268 -18.30 25.65 14.94
N GLU A 269 -17.07 26.17 14.86
CA GLU A 269 -16.72 27.43 15.53
C GLU A 269 -17.14 28.64 14.69
N ALA A 270 -17.54 29.72 15.35
CA ALA A 270 -17.99 30.95 14.68
C ALA A 270 -16.84 31.70 13.97
N SER A 271 -15.60 31.56 14.43
CA SER A 271 -14.42 32.25 13.89
C SER A 271 -13.93 31.60 12.60
N LEU A 272 -13.68 32.41 11.55
CA LEU A 272 -13.15 31.91 10.28
C LEU A 272 -11.72 31.35 10.41
N THR A 273 -11.52 30.11 9.97
CA THR A 273 -10.24 29.41 9.88
C THR A 273 -9.45 29.82 8.62
N PHE A 274 -8.22 29.33 8.47
CA PHE A 274 -7.44 29.53 7.24
C PHE A 274 -8.08 28.87 6.01
N PHE A 275 -8.71 27.69 6.20
CA PHE A 275 -9.49 27.04 5.13
C PHE A 275 -10.65 27.93 4.67
N ASP A 276 -11.37 28.52 5.62
CA ASP A 276 -12.53 29.38 5.32
C ASP A 276 -12.10 30.61 4.53
N LYS A 277 -10.91 31.17 4.80
CA LYS A 277 -10.38 32.37 4.11
C LYS A 277 -9.71 32.07 2.77
N ALA A 278 -9.43 30.80 2.45
CA ALA A 278 -8.73 30.43 1.23
C ALA A 278 -9.45 30.92 -0.04
N PRO A 279 -8.71 31.36 -1.09
CA PRO A 279 -9.23 32.17 -2.20
C PRO A 279 -10.03 31.42 -3.27
N TYR A 280 -10.43 30.18 -3.01
CA TYR A 280 -11.11 29.31 -3.99
C TYR A 280 -12.62 29.55 -4.00
N GLN A 281 -13.24 29.41 -5.17
CA GLN A 281 -14.69 29.54 -5.32
C GLN A 281 -15.43 28.37 -4.69
N ASN A 282 -14.92 27.15 -4.87
CA ASN A 282 -15.52 25.93 -4.35
C ASN A 282 -14.51 25.20 -3.48
N LYS A 283 -14.89 24.88 -2.25
CA LYS A 283 -14.00 24.19 -1.32
C LYS A 283 -14.71 23.01 -0.68
N LEU A 284 -13.95 21.96 -0.43
CA LEU A 284 -14.40 20.80 0.31
C LEU A 284 -13.38 20.46 1.40
N LEU A 285 -13.85 20.49 2.63
CA LEU A 285 -13.11 20.11 3.81
C LEU A 285 -13.45 18.65 4.15
N ILE A 286 -12.42 17.83 4.30
CA ILE A 286 -12.54 16.41 4.60
C ILE A 286 -11.92 16.16 5.97
N ILE A 287 -12.72 15.59 6.86
CA ILE A 287 -12.32 15.24 8.22
C ILE A 287 -12.65 13.77 8.44
N LYS A 288 -11.67 12.96 8.85
CA LYS A 288 -11.92 11.60 9.33
C LYS A 288 -12.00 11.58 10.85
N LYS A 289 -13.08 11.02 11.39
CA LYS A 289 -13.34 10.91 12.83
C LYS A 289 -14.22 9.69 13.12
N ASP A 290 -13.92 8.95 14.17
CA ASP A 290 -14.76 7.83 14.67
C ASP A 290 -15.10 6.81 13.58
N GLY A 291 -14.12 6.43 12.74
CA GLY A 291 -14.30 5.49 11.63
C GLY A 291 -15.09 6.04 10.43
N LYS A 292 -15.56 7.28 10.48
CA LYS A 292 -16.36 7.95 9.44
C LYS A 292 -15.59 9.08 8.79
N THR A 293 -15.98 9.41 7.57
CA THR A 293 -15.41 10.52 6.80
C THR A 293 -16.48 11.55 6.54
N TYR A 294 -16.24 12.76 7.06
CA TYR A 294 -17.15 13.88 6.96
C TYR A 294 -16.68 14.83 5.86
N PHE A 295 -17.61 15.25 5.02
CA PHE A 295 -17.37 16.15 3.90
C PHE A 295 -18.17 17.41 4.14
N TYR A 296 -17.47 18.54 4.23
CA TYR A 296 -18.08 19.84 4.40
C TYR A 296 -17.80 20.71 3.18
N LYS A 297 -18.84 21.29 2.60
CA LYS A 297 -18.74 22.17 1.42
C LYS A 297 -18.75 23.63 1.86
N ALA A 298 -17.88 24.43 1.27
CA ALA A 298 -17.85 25.88 1.44
C ALA A 298 -17.75 26.58 0.08
N LEU A 299 -18.43 27.71 -0.06
CA LEU A 299 -18.31 28.61 -1.21
C LEU A 299 -17.53 29.86 -0.80
N LYS A 300 -16.57 30.29 -1.63
CA LYS A 300 -15.77 31.50 -1.38
C LYS A 300 -15.28 31.57 0.07
N GLN A 301 -15.54 32.64 0.81
CA GLN A 301 -15.10 32.83 2.19
C GLN A 301 -16.16 32.47 3.24
N GLU A 302 -17.04 31.52 2.93
CA GLU A 302 -18.08 31.04 3.82
C GLU A 302 -17.60 29.90 4.72
N LYS A 303 -18.36 29.68 5.80
CA LYS A 303 -18.16 28.56 6.68
C LYS A 303 -18.55 27.23 6.01
N PRO A 304 -17.76 26.16 6.22
CA PRO A 304 -18.05 24.85 5.68
C PRO A 304 -19.30 24.25 6.32
N THR A 305 -20.25 23.80 5.49
CA THR A 305 -21.47 23.11 5.92
C THR A 305 -21.35 21.63 5.61
N LEU A 306 -21.70 20.77 6.58
CA LEU A 306 -21.70 19.32 6.39
C LEU A 306 -22.65 18.95 5.25
N CYS A 307 -22.14 18.29 4.21
CA CYS A 307 -22.95 17.88 3.06
C CYS A 307 -23.01 16.36 2.89
N PHE A 308 -22.03 15.62 3.41
CA PHE A 308 -22.01 14.17 3.30
C PHE A 308 -21.21 13.50 4.43
N VAL A 309 -21.61 12.29 4.80
CA VAL A 309 -20.87 11.41 5.72
C VAL A 309 -20.71 10.05 5.07
N MET A 310 -19.46 9.62 4.85
CA MET A 310 -19.14 8.29 4.37
C MET A 310 -18.79 7.38 5.54
N ILE A 311 -19.39 6.20 5.56
CA ILE A 311 -19.07 5.13 6.51
C ILE A 311 -18.10 4.19 5.79
N ASN A 312 -16.94 3.93 6.40
CA ASN A 312 -15.92 3.07 5.81
C ASN A 312 -16.10 1.63 6.30
N HIS A 313 -15.83 0.67 5.43
CA HIS A 313 -15.72 -0.73 5.82
C HIS A 313 -14.30 -1.04 6.33
N THR A 314 -14.15 -2.12 7.08
CA THR A 314 -12.84 -2.58 7.56
C THR A 314 -11.86 -2.89 6.43
N GLU A 315 -12.37 -3.25 5.25
CA GLU A 315 -11.57 -3.49 4.05
C GLU A 315 -11.03 -2.21 3.43
N ASP A 316 -11.55 -1.03 3.80
CA ASP A 316 -11.13 0.26 3.25
C ASP A 316 -9.96 0.86 4.05
N GLU A 317 -9.57 0.24 5.16
CA GLU A 317 -8.59 0.76 6.13
C GLU A 317 -7.24 0.02 6.09
N GLU A 318 -6.13 0.74 6.32
CA GLU A 318 -4.79 0.17 6.43
C GLU A 318 -4.40 -0.13 7.89
N ILE A 319 -3.46 -1.05 8.14
CA ILE A 319 -3.12 -1.53 9.50
C ILE A 319 -2.06 -0.66 10.20
N VAL A 320 -1.36 0.27 9.53
CA VAL A 320 -0.35 1.09 10.23
C VAL A 320 -0.35 2.54 9.75
N GLY A 321 -0.73 3.46 10.64
CA GLY A 321 -0.41 4.90 10.55
C GLY A 321 -1.30 5.77 9.65
N ASP A 322 -2.02 5.20 8.68
CA ASP A 322 -3.05 5.89 7.92
C ASP A 322 -4.30 5.02 7.78
N ILE A 323 -5.42 5.69 7.54
CA ILE A 323 -6.75 5.17 7.79
C ILE A 323 -7.45 4.77 6.48
N TYR A 324 -6.80 4.91 5.33
CA TYR A 324 -7.28 4.40 4.05
C TYR A 324 -6.23 3.56 3.35
N ASN A 325 -6.65 2.48 2.72
CA ASN A 325 -5.91 1.90 1.61
C ASN A 325 -6.30 2.60 0.28
N LEU A 326 -5.81 2.10 -0.85
CA LEU A 326 -6.16 2.68 -2.16
C LEU A 326 -7.67 2.68 -2.45
N ILE A 327 -8.41 1.66 -2.01
CA ILE A 327 -9.86 1.56 -2.23
C ILE A 327 -10.57 2.72 -1.53
N GLY A 328 -10.35 2.86 -0.22
CA GLY A 328 -10.94 3.92 0.59
C GLY A 328 -10.51 5.31 0.11
N LEU A 329 -9.22 5.49 -0.20
CA LEU A 329 -8.71 6.78 -0.70
C LEU A 329 -9.35 7.16 -2.04
N ALA A 330 -9.49 6.20 -2.97
CA ALA A 330 -10.12 6.46 -4.26
C ALA A 330 -11.61 6.79 -4.10
N GLN A 331 -12.33 6.16 -3.17
CA GLN A 331 -13.71 6.52 -2.84
C GLN A 331 -13.81 7.96 -2.33
N VAL A 332 -12.97 8.33 -1.35
CA VAL A 332 -12.92 9.69 -0.81
C VAL A 332 -12.65 10.71 -1.91
N LEU A 333 -11.61 10.49 -2.72
CA LEU A 333 -11.24 11.41 -3.80
C LEU A 333 -12.35 11.53 -4.85
N TYR A 334 -12.90 10.41 -5.31
CA TYR A 334 -13.95 10.39 -6.33
C TYR A 334 -15.20 11.12 -5.85
N LEU A 335 -15.67 10.80 -4.63
CA LEU A 335 -16.81 11.47 -4.01
C LEU A 335 -16.55 12.96 -3.82
N SER A 336 -15.34 13.34 -3.39
CA SER A 336 -14.96 14.75 -3.22
C SER A 336 -15.07 15.52 -4.52
N MET A 337 -14.53 14.97 -5.61
CA MET A 337 -14.62 15.58 -6.94
C MET A 337 -16.07 15.69 -7.42
N SER A 338 -16.88 14.66 -7.18
CA SER A 338 -18.32 14.68 -7.51
C SER A 338 -19.10 15.72 -6.71
N LEU A 339 -18.91 15.81 -5.39
CA LEU A 339 -19.60 16.78 -4.52
C LEU A 339 -19.33 18.24 -4.92
N ILE A 340 -18.12 18.51 -5.43
CA ILE A 340 -17.74 19.86 -5.84
C ILE A 340 -18.17 20.18 -7.28
N LYS A 341 -17.90 19.30 -8.25
CA LYS A 341 -18.03 19.61 -9.68
C LYS A 341 -19.21 18.97 -10.39
N LYS A 342 -19.90 18.03 -9.75
CA LYS A 342 -20.98 17.22 -10.36
C LYS A 342 -22.22 17.14 -9.48
N ASP A 343 -22.37 18.07 -8.53
CA ASP A 343 -23.49 18.14 -7.58
C ASP A 343 -23.73 16.82 -6.83
N GLY A 344 -22.64 16.11 -6.52
CA GLY A 344 -22.68 14.82 -5.83
C GLY A 344 -23.05 13.63 -6.71
N THR A 345 -23.23 13.81 -8.02
CA THR A 345 -23.51 12.72 -8.95
C THR A 345 -22.35 11.73 -9.00
N ILE A 346 -22.63 10.48 -8.61
CA ILE A 346 -21.68 9.36 -8.66
C ILE A 346 -21.99 8.51 -9.88
N LYS A 347 -21.15 8.60 -10.91
CA LYS A 347 -21.29 7.79 -12.13
C LYS A 347 -20.85 6.34 -11.93
N THR A 348 -19.84 6.14 -11.08
CA THR A 348 -19.24 4.83 -10.80
C THR A 348 -18.87 4.75 -9.34
N ASN A 349 -19.20 3.64 -8.66
CA ASN A 349 -18.67 3.34 -7.34
C ASN A 349 -17.23 2.79 -7.46
N PRO A 350 -16.21 3.48 -6.91
CA PRO A 350 -14.82 3.03 -7.01
C PRO A 350 -14.58 1.66 -6.38
N TYR A 351 -15.21 1.34 -5.24
CA TYR A 351 -15.08 0.02 -4.60
C TYR A 351 -15.57 -1.08 -5.54
N CYS A 352 -16.81 -0.96 -6.04
CA CYS A 352 -17.39 -1.97 -6.94
C CYS A 352 -16.57 -2.11 -8.22
N LYS A 353 -16.08 -0.99 -8.78
CA LYS A 353 -15.25 -1.02 -9.98
C LYS A 353 -13.90 -1.68 -9.75
N LEU A 354 -13.25 -1.40 -8.62
CA LEU A 354 -11.96 -2.00 -8.30
C LEU A 354 -12.15 -3.50 -8.05
N ARG A 355 -13.14 -3.88 -7.25
CA ARG A 355 -13.50 -5.29 -7.01
C ARG A 355 -13.77 -6.03 -8.32
N SER A 356 -14.64 -5.51 -9.18
CA SER A 356 -14.94 -6.14 -10.48
C SER A 356 -13.73 -6.21 -11.44
N THR A 357 -12.69 -5.41 -11.20
CA THR A 357 -11.46 -5.40 -12.01
C THR A 357 -10.43 -6.39 -11.46
N LEU A 358 -10.57 -6.81 -10.20
CA LEU A 358 -9.63 -7.64 -9.46
C LEU A 358 -10.17 -9.04 -9.07
N SER A 359 -11.48 -9.27 -9.19
CA SER A 359 -12.05 -10.62 -9.30
C SER A 359 -11.51 -11.28 -10.57
#